data_AF-A0A2W0AVK8-F1
#
_entry.id   AF-A0A2W0AVK8-F1
#
_cell.length_a   1.000
_cell.length_b   1.000
_cell.length_c   1.000
_cell.angle_alpha   90.00
_cell.angle_beta   90.00
_cell.angle_gamma   90.00
#
_symmetry.space_group_name_H-M   'P 1'
#
loop_
_entity.id
_entity.type
_entity.pdbx_description
1 polymer ?
#
loop_
_entity_poly.entity_id
_entity_poly.type
_entity_poly.pdbx_seq_one_letter_code
_entity_poly.pdbx_strand_id
1 'polypeptide(L)'
;MPPISAQDSRSARAVNTLTCIYLINKVYIHIFKRKVERMAVAITSIRLDKHLADEAAEVLGVKSRTEAVHAALREIVALKRFMKLMSKYGGKLEFSGHDE
;
A
#
# COMPACT_ATOMS: atom_id res chain seq x y z
N MET A 1 -17.13 56.01 4.69
CA MET A 1 -16.35 55.17 5.62
C MET A 1 -17.01 53.79 5.64
N PRO A 2 -16.46 52.76 4.97
CA PRO A 2 -17.05 51.41 4.97
C PRO A 2 -16.51 50.56 6.14
N PRO A 3 -17.30 49.62 6.71
CA PRO A 3 -16.84 48.79 7.82
C PRO A 3 -16.05 47.56 7.37
N ILE A 4 -15.15 47.15 8.25
CA ILE A 4 -14.03 46.22 8.10
C ILE A 4 -14.50 44.76 8.08
N SER A 5 -13.87 44.02 7.16
CA SER A 5 -13.83 42.57 6.92
C SER A 5 -14.33 41.61 8.02
N ALA A 6 -15.37 40.84 7.69
CA ALA A 6 -15.72 39.58 8.34
C ALA A 6 -15.20 38.39 7.51
N GLN A 7 -13.91 38.04 7.62
CA GLN A 7 -13.33 36.85 6.98
C GLN A 7 -12.29 36.12 7.86
N ASP A 8 -12.58 35.87 9.14
CA ASP A 8 -11.59 35.21 10.02
C ASP A 8 -12.11 34.03 10.86
N SER A 9 -13.18 33.37 10.41
CA SER A 9 -13.75 32.20 11.10
C SER A 9 -13.68 30.88 10.31
N ARG A 10 -13.22 30.90 9.04
CA ARG A 10 -13.06 29.69 8.21
C ARG A 10 -11.68 29.05 8.33
N SER A 11 -10.64 29.82 8.65
CA SER A 11 -9.26 29.34 8.75
C SER A 11 -9.07 28.36 9.93
N ALA A 12 -9.66 28.68 11.09
CA ALA A 12 -9.58 27.87 12.31
C ALA A 12 -10.15 26.44 12.19
N ARG A 13 -11.17 26.23 11.34
CA ARG A 13 -11.74 24.87 11.13
C ARG A 13 -10.81 23.98 10.33
N ALA A 14 -10.12 24.52 9.32
CA ALA A 14 -9.22 23.74 8.47
C ALA A 14 -7.98 23.23 9.25
N VAL A 15 -7.42 24.06 10.14
CA VAL A 15 -6.30 23.66 11.02
C VAL A 15 -6.70 22.56 11.99
N ASN A 16 -7.91 22.64 12.58
CA ASN A 16 -8.41 21.60 13.48
C ASN A 16 -8.64 20.27 12.76
N THR A 17 -9.16 20.28 11.52
CA THR A 17 -9.33 19.08 10.70
C THR A 17 -7.99 18.42 10.35
N LEU A 18 -6.98 19.21 9.97
CA LEU A 18 -5.63 18.72 9.68
C LEU A 18 -4.94 18.15 10.94
N THR A 19 -5.18 18.78 12.09
CA THR A 19 -4.68 18.32 13.40
C THR A 19 -5.35 17.01 13.81
N CYS A 20 -6.66 16.87 13.60
CA CYS A 20 -7.38 15.62 13.78
C CYS A 20 -6.85 14.52 12.86
N ILE A 21 -6.59 14.81 11.57
CA ILE A 21 -6.00 13.85 10.63
C ILE A 21 -4.60 13.42 11.12
N TYR A 22 -3.78 14.34 11.60
CA TYR A 22 -2.43 14.03 12.12
C TYR A 22 -2.49 13.17 13.38
N LEU A 23 -3.40 13.47 14.32
CA LEU A 23 -3.58 12.71 15.55
C LEU A 23 -4.13 11.31 15.29
N ILE A 24 -5.11 11.17 14.39
CA ILE A 24 -5.68 9.87 13.99
C ILE A 24 -4.60 9.02 13.33
N ASN A 25 -3.78 9.58 12.44
CA ASN A 25 -2.66 8.86 11.84
C ASN A 25 -1.61 8.44 12.87
N LYS A 26 -1.26 9.31 13.83
CA LYS A 26 -0.27 9.01 14.88
C LYS A 26 -0.75 7.87 15.79
N VAL A 27 -2.03 7.86 16.15
CA VAL A 27 -2.66 6.79 16.94
C VAL A 27 -2.74 5.49 16.14
N TYR A 28 -3.11 5.54 14.86
CA TYR A 28 -3.18 4.36 14.00
C TYR A 28 -1.81 3.69 13.84
N ILE A 29 -0.74 4.47 13.62
CA ILE A 29 0.64 3.96 13.55
C ILE A 29 1.06 3.33 14.89
N HIS A 30 0.68 3.94 16.01
CA HIS A 30 1.03 3.44 17.34
C HIS A 30 0.31 2.13 17.69
N ILE A 31 -0.98 2.02 17.36
CA ILE A 31 -1.78 0.81 17.58
C ILE A 31 -1.32 -0.33 16.65
N PHE A 32 -0.98 -0.03 15.40
CA PHE A 32 -0.49 -1.03 14.44
C PHE A 32 0.89 -1.59 14.84
N LYS A 33 1.79 -0.76 15.40
CA LYS A 33 3.08 -1.22 15.95
C LYS A 33 2.94 -2.26 17.08
N ARG A 34 1.83 -2.25 17.84
CA ARG A 34 1.62 -3.18 18.96
C ARG A 34 1.17 -4.58 18.57
N LYS A 35 0.65 -4.78 17.36
CA LYS A 35 0.12 -6.10 16.91
C LYS A 35 1.10 -6.89 16.02
N VAL A 36 2.25 -6.31 15.68
CA VAL A 36 3.25 -6.88 14.77
C VAL A 36 4.54 -7.20 15.53
N GLU A 37 4.51 -8.23 16.38
CA GLU A 37 5.72 -8.80 16.99
C GLU A 37 6.49 -9.75 16.05
N ARG A 38 6.13 -9.85 14.77
CA ARG A 38 6.92 -10.63 13.80
C ARG A 38 7.32 -9.79 12.60
N MET A 39 8.62 -9.48 12.59
CA MET A 39 9.43 -8.79 11.58
C MET A 39 9.18 -7.28 11.46
N ALA A 40 10.24 -6.53 11.72
CA ALA A 40 10.30 -5.08 11.61
C ALA A 40 10.13 -4.63 10.15
N VAL A 41 8.89 -4.57 9.68
CA VAL A 41 8.56 -3.93 8.40
C VAL A 41 8.68 -2.43 8.59
N ALA A 42 9.63 -1.80 7.89
CA ALA A 42 9.75 -0.35 7.86
C ALA A 42 8.50 0.22 7.16
N ILE A 43 7.62 0.86 7.94
CA ILE A 43 6.40 1.47 7.41
C ILE A 43 6.77 2.82 6.80
N THR A 44 6.67 2.90 5.47
CA THR A 44 6.81 4.15 4.72
C THR A 44 5.43 4.72 4.39
N SER A 45 5.34 6.05 4.32
CA SER A 45 4.12 6.73 3.87
C SER A 45 4.22 7.04 2.39
N ILE A 46 3.29 6.50 1.59
CA ILE A 46 3.19 6.71 0.15
C ILE A 46 1.74 7.06 -0.17
N ARG A 47 1.51 8.01 -1.07
CA ARG A 47 0.16 8.31 -1.57
C ARG A 47 -0.22 7.30 -2.65
N LEU A 48 -1.33 6.62 -2.47
CA LEU A 48 -1.85 5.61 -3.38
C LEU A 48 -3.33 5.92 -3.65
N ASP A 49 -3.81 5.57 -4.84
CA ASP A 49 -5.25 5.61 -5.11
C ASP A 49 -5.97 4.65 -4.16
N LYS A 50 -6.94 5.19 -3.41
CA LYS A 50 -7.68 4.44 -2.41
C LYS A 50 -8.56 3.37 -3.06
N HIS A 51 -9.23 3.71 -4.17
CA HIS A 51 -10.16 2.79 -4.83
C HIS A 51 -9.41 1.59 -5.42
N LEU A 52 -8.28 1.85 -6.06
CA LEU A 52 -7.42 0.79 -6.59
C LEU A 52 -6.89 -0.14 -5.48
N ALA A 53 -6.56 0.40 -4.30
CA ALA A 53 -6.08 -0.39 -3.19
C ALA A 53 -7.18 -1.25 -2.54
N ASP A 54 -8.41 -0.74 -2.52
CA ASP A 54 -9.59 -1.48 -2.03
C ASP A 54 -9.96 -2.60 -3.00
N GLU A 55 -9.97 -2.34 -4.32
CA GLU A 55 -10.19 -3.34 -5.37
C GLU A 55 -9.11 -4.43 -5.34
N ALA A 56 -7.83 -4.05 -5.19
CA ALA A 56 -6.74 -5.01 -5.06
C ALA A 56 -6.91 -5.90 -3.82
N ALA A 57 -7.45 -5.38 -2.73
CA ALA A 57 -7.72 -6.18 -1.54
C ALA A 57 -8.84 -7.21 -1.77
N GLU A 58 -9.87 -6.83 -2.52
CA GLU A 58 -10.97 -7.72 -2.91
C GLU A 58 -10.50 -8.83 -3.86
N VAL A 59 -9.79 -8.47 -4.93
CA VAL A 59 -9.27 -9.41 -5.93
C VAL A 59 -8.28 -10.41 -5.30
N LEU A 60 -7.43 -9.94 -4.39
CA LEU A 60 -6.46 -10.78 -3.70
C LEU A 60 -7.04 -11.50 -2.46
N GLY A 61 -8.30 -11.23 -2.09
CA GLY A 61 -8.97 -11.84 -0.94
C GLY A 61 -8.35 -11.51 0.42
N VAL A 62 -7.64 -10.38 0.52
CA VAL A 62 -6.91 -9.97 1.72
C VAL A 62 -7.67 -8.94 2.53
N LYS A 63 -7.43 -8.91 3.84
CA LYS A 63 -8.23 -8.08 4.77
C LYS A 63 -7.75 -6.64 4.87
N SER A 64 -6.57 -6.33 4.34
CA SER A 64 -5.94 -5.02 4.48
C SER A 64 -5.37 -4.54 3.16
N ARG A 65 -5.61 -3.26 2.86
CA ARG A 65 -4.97 -2.54 1.74
C ARG A 65 -3.44 -2.67 1.77
N THR A 66 -2.84 -2.61 2.96
CA THR A 66 -1.37 -2.76 3.09
C THR A 66 -0.92 -4.16 2.67
N GLU A 67 -1.69 -5.17 3.02
CA GLU A 67 -1.40 -6.56 2.65
C GLU A 67 -1.57 -6.78 1.14
N ALA A 68 -2.62 -6.20 0.55
CA ALA A 68 -2.87 -6.21 -0.89
C ALA A 68 -1.68 -5.64 -1.66
N VAL A 69 -1.16 -4.49 -1.22
CA VAL A 69 0.02 -3.86 -1.83
C VAL A 69 1.26 -4.74 -1.69
N HIS A 70 1.50 -5.36 -0.53
CA HIS A 70 2.65 -6.25 -0.35
C HIS A 70 2.54 -7.54 -1.16
N ALA A 71 1.33 -8.08 -1.36
CA ALA A 71 1.09 -9.26 -2.18
C ALA A 71 1.28 -8.93 -3.66
N ALA A 72 0.64 -7.88 -4.16
CA ALA A 72 0.77 -7.42 -5.55
C ALA A 72 2.23 -7.14 -5.93
N LEU A 73 3.00 -6.47 -5.05
CA LEU A 73 4.43 -6.21 -5.28
C LEU A 73 5.27 -7.49 -5.34
N ARG A 74 4.91 -8.52 -4.56
CA ARG A 74 5.61 -9.81 -4.61
C ARG A 74 5.30 -10.55 -5.91
N GLU A 75 4.03 -10.57 -6.30
CA GLU A 75 3.57 -11.24 -7.52
C GLU A 75 4.19 -10.63 -8.79
N ILE A 76 4.20 -9.30 -8.91
CA ILE A 76 4.78 -8.65 -10.10
C ILE A 76 6.29 -8.89 -10.23
N VAL A 77 7.01 -8.93 -9.12
CA VAL A 77 8.45 -9.25 -9.11
C VAL A 77 8.68 -10.70 -9.45
N ALA A 78 7.87 -11.62 -8.91
CA ALA A 78 7.92 -13.03 -9.22
C ALA A 78 7.63 -13.29 -10.71
N LEU A 79 6.59 -12.66 -11.25
CA LEU A 79 6.22 -12.76 -12.67
C LEU A 79 7.35 -12.27 -13.57
N LYS A 80 7.96 -11.13 -13.26
CA LYS A 80 9.13 -10.62 -14.01
C LYS A 80 10.30 -11.60 -14.00
N ARG A 81 10.57 -12.25 -12.86
CA ARG A 81 11.62 -13.28 -12.73
C ARG A 81 11.27 -14.52 -13.54
N PHE A 82 10.01 -14.95 -13.49
CA PHE A 82 9.51 -16.08 -14.26
C PHE A 82 9.62 -15.83 -15.77
N MET A 83 9.19 -14.66 -16.26
CA MET A 83 9.35 -14.29 -17.67
C MET A 83 10.82 -14.28 -18.10
N LYS A 84 11.73 -13.79 -17.24
CA LYS A 84 13.18 -13.84 -17.51
C LYS A 84 13.70 -15.28 -17.59
N LEU A 85 13.22 -16.16 -16.72
CA LEU A 85 13.57 -17.58 -16.74
C LEU A 85 13.07 -18.24 -18.02
N MET A 86 11.82 -18.03 -18.38
CA MET A 86 11.20 -18.54 -19.61
C MET A 86 11.89 -18.00 -20.87
N SER A 87 12.30 -16.73 -20.89
CA SER A 87 13.07 -16.20 -22.02
C SER A 87 14.46 -16.83 -22.13
N LYS A 88 15.09 -17.24 -21.01
CA LYS A 88 16.42 -17.84 -21.00
C LYS A 88 16.39 -19.31 -21.42
N TYR A 89 15.35 -20.05 -21.06
CA TYR A 89 15.27 -21.51 -21.21
C TYR A 89 14.09 -22.01 -22.05
N GLY A 90 13.22 -21.13 -22.51
CA GLY A 90 12.07 -21.47 -23.35
C GLY A 90 12.53 -22.14 -24.64
N GLY A 91 12.18 -23.42 -24.79
CA GLY A 91 12.57 -24.27 -25.92
C GLY A 91 13.93 -24.96 -25.80
N LYS A 92 14.66 -24.81 -24.68
CA LYS A 92 15.97 -25.45 -24.43
C LYS A 92 15.99 -26.40 -23.22
N LEU A 93 14.86 -26.53 -22.54
CA LEU A 93 14.71 -27.46 -21.43
C LEU A 93 14.32 -28.83 -21.99
N GLU A 94 15.29 -29.73 -22.09
CA GLU A 94 14.99 -31.15 -22.23
C GLU A 94 14.63 -31.71 -20.85
N PHE A 95 13.45 -32.36 -20.76
CA PHE A 95 13.03 -33.05 -19.56
C PHE A 95 13.79 -34.38 -19.54
N SER A 96 14.84 -34.50 -18.73
CA SER A 96 15.67 -35.70 -18.62
C SER A 96 14.93 -36.82 -17.86
N GLY A 97 13.83 -37.31 -18.43
CA GLY A 97 12.98 -38.34 -17.83
C GLY A 97 11.86 -38.84 -18.75
N HIS A 98 12.05 -38.80 -20.08
CA HIS A 98 11.04 -39.30 -21.03
C HIS A 98 11.27 -40.77 -21.46
N ASP A 99 12.32 -41.44 -20.98
CA ASP A 99 12.69 -42.80 -21.42
C ASP A 99 12.65 -43.86 -20.31
N GLU A 100 11.61 -43.85 -19.45
CA GLU A 100 11.20 -45.02 -18.66
C GLU A 100 9.68 -45.23 -18.71
#